data_AF-L8GHX6-F1
#
_entry.id   AF-L8GHX6-F1
#
_cell.length_a   1.000
_cell.length_b   1.000
_cell.length_c   1.000
_cell.angle_alpha   90.00
_cell.angle_beta   90.00
_cell.angle_gamma   90.00
#
_symmetry.space_group_name_H-M   'P 1'
#
loop_
_entity.id
_entity.type
_entity.pdbx_description
1 polymer ?
#
loop_
_entity_poly.entity_id
_entity_poly.type
_entity_poly.pdbx_seq_one_letter_code
_entity_poly.pdbx_strand_id
1 'polypeptide(L)'
;MEVAEPGEVVEAPVVPVCRHWQRMGWCLYAERCRFRHPEQAVAAVAEAGSGSATATSTSSSLAEDRRLAFTKLSNERQQNRGAGRRNKIMNRSKAGAFRRWLADTFGRDVLGSGTGLLDIAGGKGELSFELANLTGVPTTVVDPRPLQLDRFIKRLLVGIYHRTGPWQAYNHLPVPADASHVRTPGHLRTFFDDHLLRLLDLHQQGRVDEAAEGFQAMLSTARAVAWTEKGLVAQAEGDDEAETEINEDGHSMPQEDDGSGSNTVGTSNGHEGLVHWPAVQKLVTECSLIVGLHPDQATEAIVDFALRWNKGFAIVPCCVYHKQFPRRRLDGAPVTTYQQFVAYLTAKAPDRIKTATLDFEGKNLVLYALPPVHLNVSPK
;
A
#
# COMPACT_ATOMS: atom_id res chain seq x y z
N MET A 1 31.12 -32.45 60.27
CA MET A 1 30.20 -33.04 59.28
C MET A 1 28.93 -32.21 59.31
N GLU A 2 28.90 -31.12 58.55
CA GLU A 2 27.66 -30.41 58.25
C GLU A 2 27.15 -30.97 56.92
N VAL A 3 25.91 -31.44 56.93
CA VAL A 3 25.26 -32.10 55.81
C VAL A 3 24.70 -31.00 54.91
N ALA A 4 25.15 -30.93 53.67
CA ALA A 4 24.63 -29.98 52.69
C ALA A 4 23.21 -30.38 52.26
N GLU A 5 22.27 -29.43 52.30
CA GLU A 5 20.90 -29.62 51.81
C GLU A 5 20.86 -29.70 50.27
N PRO A 6 19.96 -30.52 49.69
CA PRO A 6 19.87 -30.69 48.25
C PRO A 6 19.25 -29.46 47.58
N GLY A 7 19.99 -28.89 46.62
CA GLY A 7 19.57 -27.74 45.83
C GLY A 7 18.26 -28.00 45.08
N GLU A 8 17.32 -27.07 45.25
CA GLU A 8 16.05 -27.00 44.56
C GLU A 8 16.28 -26.88 43.04
N VAL A 9 15.85 -27.90 42.30
CA VAL A 9 15.93 -27.92 40.84
C VAL A 9 14.84 -26.99 40.30
N VAL A 10 15.19 -25.76 39.94
CA VAL A 10 14.25 -24.82 39.33
C VAL A 10 13.90 -25.33 37.93
N GLU A 11 12.74 -25.97 37.79
CA GLU A 11 12.23 -26.41 36.48
C GLU A 11 12.14 -25.21 35.53
N ALA A 12 12.88 -25.27 34.41
CA ALA A 12 12.86 -24.23 33.41
C ALA A 12 11.42 -24.06 32.85
N PRO A 13 10.92 -22.82 32.68
CA PRO A 13 9.56 -22.58 32.24
C PRO A 13 9.33 -23.20 30.86
N VAL A 14 8.37 -24.15 30.78
CA VAL A 14 8.00 -24.82 29.53
C VAL A 14 7.43 -23.79 28.56
N VAL A 15 8.20 -23.48 27.51
CA VAL A 15 7.77 -22.54 26.47
C VAL A 15 6.53 -23.11 25.76
N PRO A 16 5.40 -22.38 25.75
CA PRO A 16 4.16 -22.90 25.17
C PRO A 16 4.29 -23.11 23.66
N VAL A 17 3.55 -24.10 23.14
CA VAL A 17 3.49 -24.39 21.70
C VAL A 17 2.88 -23.22 20.95
N CYS A 18 3.46 -22.88 19.80
CA CYS A 18 2.93 -21.83 18.95
C CYS A 18 1.56 -22.24 18.43
N ARG A 19 0.49 -21.60 18.93
CA ARG A 19 -0.89 -21.83 18.45
C ARG A 19 -1.03 -21.58 16.96
N HIS A 20 -0.22 -20.69 16.38
CA HIS A 20 -0.23 -20.45 14.94
C HIS A 20 0.35 -21.66 14.21
N TRP A 21 1.53 -22.14 14.58
CA TRP A 21 2.11 -23.36 14.02
C TRP A 21 1.21 -24.57 14.22
N GLN A 22 0.73 -24.81 15.45
CA GLN A 22 -0.12 -25.94 15.79
C GLN A 22 -1.39 -25.99 14.92
N ARG A 23 -1.96 -24.84 14.60
CA ARG A 23 -3.16 -24.74 13.77
C ARG A 23 -2.88 -24.73 12.27
N MET A 24 -1.72 -24.21 11.86
CA MET A 24 -1.43 -23.88 10.46
C MET A 24 -0.39 -24.78 9.80
N GLY A 25 0.38 -25.55 10.58
CA GLY A 25 1.54 -26.31 10.09
C GLY A 25 2.76 -25.45 9.76
N TRP A 26 2.68 -24.13 9.94
CA TRP A 26 3.79 -23.20 9.70
C TRP A 26 3.61 -21.96 10.57
N CYS A 27 4.68 -21.20 10.77
CA CYS A 27 4.66 -19.94 11.49
C CYS A 27 5.56 -18.96 10.77
N LEU A 28 5.06 -17.75 10.58
CA LEU A 28 5.79 -16.68 9.90
C LEU A 28 7.13 -16.36 10.59
N TYR A 29 7.22 -16.58 11.91
CA TYR A 29 8.43 -16.36 12.70
C TYR A 29 9.43 -17.53 12.61
N ALA A 30 9.03 -18.69 12.06
CA ALA A 30 9.85 -19.89 11.92
C ALA A 30 10.70 -20.17 13.18
N GLU A 31 12.02 -20.29 13.04
CA GLU A 31 12.96 -20.57 14.12
C GLU A 31 13.13 -19.40 15.10
N ARG A 32 12.72 -18.19 14.71
CA ARG A 32 12.68 -16.99 15.56
C ARG A 32 11.37 -16.86 16.34
N CYS A 33 10.50 -17.86 16.29
CA CYS A 33 9.27 -17.82 17.06
C CYS A 33 9.57 -18.01 18.54
N ARG A 34 9.07 -17.10 19.38
CA ARG A 34 9.16 -17.22 20.85
C ARG A 34 8.43 -18.47 21.39
N PHE A 35 7.56 -19.06 20.59
CA PHE A 35 6.77 -20.23 20.96
C PHE A 35 7.32 -21.49 20.29
N ARG A 36 7.22 -22.64 20.95
CA ARG A 36 7.77 -23.91 20.45
C ARG A 36 7.02 -24.39 19.20
N HIS A 37 7.75 -24.83 18.17
CA HIS A 37 7.20 -25.51 16.99
C HIS A 37 7.48 -27.03 17.07
N PRO A 38 6.45 -27.91 17.01
CA PRO A 38 6.63 -29.34 17.25
C PRO A 38 7.50 -30.12 16.25
N GLU A 39 7.89 -29.55 15.11
CA GLU A 39 8.70 -30.25 14.08
C GLU A 39 10.22 -29.99 14.19
N GLN A 40 10.68 -29.15 15.12
CA GLN A 40 12.12 -29.01 15.40
C GLN A 40 12.69 -30.18 16.23
N ALA A 41 11.90 -31.23 16.51
CA ALA A 41 12.32 -32.41 17.26
C ALA A 41 12.86 -33.56 16.38
N VAL A 42 12.88 -33.43 15.04
CA VAL A 42 13.30 -34.55 14.15
C VAL A 42 14.65 -34.35 13.44
N ALA A 43 15.37 -33.26 13.71
CA ALA A 43 16.72 -33.02 13.17
C ALA A 43 17.84 -33.03 14.23
N ALA A 44 17.55 -33.47 15.47
CA ALA A 44 18.51 -33.46 16.58
C ALA A 44 19.01 -34.86 17.00
N VAL A 45 18.79 -35.91 16.19
CA VAL A 45 19.26 -37.28 16.47
C VAL A 45 20.16 -37.89 15.40
N ALA A 46 20.59 -37.12 14.39
CA ALA A 46 21.64 -37.54 13.48
C ALA A 46 22.58 -36.37 13.26
N GLU A 47 23.68 -36.33 14.02
CA GLU A 47 24.97 -35.66 13.74
C GLU A 47 25.87 -35.79 14.99
N ALA A 48 26.19 -37.03 15.34
CA ALA A 48 27.47 -37.35 15.96
C ALA A 48 28.33 -37.95 14.84
N GLY A 49 28.98 -37.10 14.05
CA GLY A 49 29.76 -37.58 12.92
C GLY A 49 30.31 -36.49 12.00
N SER A 50 31.23 -35.67 12.52
CA SER A 50 32.30 -34.93 11.82
C SER A 50 32.07 -34.54 10.34
N GLY A 51 31.93 -33.25 10.07
CA GLY A 51 32.05 -32.72 8.71
C GLY A 51 31.91 -31.21 8.61
N SER A 52 33.02 -30.52 8.40
CA SER A 52 33.06 -29.10 8.03
C SER A 52 32.29 -28.86 6.72
N ALA A 53 31.32 -27.95 6.73
CA ALA A 53 30.75 -27.39 5.51
C ALA A 53 30.31 -25.93 5.71
N THR A 54 30.90 -25.08 4.87
CA THR A 54 30.59 -23.68 4.62
C THR A 54 29.08 -23.43 4.42
N ALA A 55 28.49 -22.60 5.28
CA ALA A 55 27.14 -22.09 5.12
C ALA A 55 27.13 -20.99 4.03
N THR A 56 26.71 -21.34 2.82
CA THR A 56 26.41 -20.36 1.78
C THR A 56 25.11 -20.77 1.08
N SER A 57 24.19 -19.80 0.97
CA SER A 57 23.06 -19.77 0.02
C SER A 57 21.93 -20.84 0.11
N THR A 58 21.19 -20.93 1.22
CA THR A 58 19.92 -21.70 1.29
C THR A 58 18.76 -21.01 2.01
N SER A 59 18.95 -19.80 2.56
CA SER A 59 17.90 -19.11 3.30
C SER A 59 16.83 -18.43 2.43
N SER A 60 17.14 -18.13 1.16
CA SER A 60 16.21 -17.44 0.25
C SER A 60 15.13 -18.38 -0.30
N SER A 61 15.49 -19.61 -0.70
CA SER A 61 14.53 -20.57 -1.27
C SER A 61 13.51 -21.02 -0.23
N LEU A 62 13.92 -21.25 1.02
CA LEU A 62 13.01 -21.60 2.11
C LEU A 62 12.05 -20.46 2.46
N ALA A 63 12.46 -19.20 2.31
CA ALA A 63 11.58 -18.04 2.49
C ALA A 63 10.59 -17.88 1.34
N GLU A 64 11.02 -18.13 0.10
CA GLU A 64 10.18 -18.15 -1.10
C GLU A 64 9.16 -19.29 -1.05
N ASP A 65 9.58 -20.51 -0.70
CA ASP A 65 8.69 -21.68 -0.54
C ASP A 65 7.65 -21.45 0.57
N ARG A 66 8.04 -20.81 1.67
CA ARG A 66 7.12 -20.42 2.76
C ARG A 66 6.15 -19.32 2.33
N ARG A 67 6.58 -18.36 1.52
CA ARG A 67 5.72 -17.32 0.93
C ARG A 67 4.70 -17.94 -0.04
N LEU A 68 5.16 -18.83 -0.91
CA LEU A 68 4.31 -19.57 -1.85
C LEU A 68 3.29 -20.45 -1.10
N ALA A 69 3.70 -21.12 -0.03
CA ALA A 69 2.80 -21.90 0.82
C ALA A 69 1.75 -21.02 1.53
N PHE A 70 2.15 -19.83 2.01
CA PHE A 70 1.22 -18.85 2.60
C PHE A 70 0.17 -18.35 1.60
N THR A 71 0.60 -18.00 0.39
CA THR A 71 -0.28 -17.52 -0.69
C THR A 71 -1.22 -18.62 -1.22
N LYS A 72 -0.78 -19.88 -1.22
CA LYS A 72 -1.61 -21.03 -1.61
C LYS A 72 -2.74 -21.29 -0.59
N LEU A 73 -2.41 -21.25 0.71
CA LEU A 73 -3.38 -21.49 1.79
C LEU A 73 -4.34 -20.31 2.04
N SER A 74 -3.93 -19.07 1.78
CA SER A 74 -4.83 -17.90 1.85
C SER A 74 -5.91 -17.95 0.75
N ASN A 75 -5.54 -18.44 -0.44
CA ASN A 75 -6.48 -18.69 -1.53
C ASN A 75 -7.41 -19.88 -1.26
N GLU A 76 -6.97 -20.91 -0.54
CA GLU A 76 -7.80 -22.06 -0.15
C GLU A 76 -8.83 -21.74 0.95
N ARG A 77 -8.65 -20.63 1.68
CA ARG A 77 -9.62 -20.10 2.67
C ARG A 77 -10.82 -19.38 2.06
N GLN A 78 -11.26 -19.79 0.88
CA GLN A 78 -12.58 -19.47 0.34
C GLN A 78 -13.67 -20.02 1.29
N GLN A 79 -13.88 -19.36 2.43
CA GLN A 79 -14.93 -19.69 3.37
C GLN A 79 -16.27 -19.30 2.73
N ASN A 80 -16.85 -20.27 2.01
CA ASN A 80 -18.25 -20.29 1.64
C ASN A 80 -19.09 -19.98 2.89
N ARG A 81 -19.73 -18.81 2.92
CA ARG A 81 -20.68 -18.42 4.00
C ARG A 81 -22.05 -19.11 3.84
N GLY A 82 -22.08 -20.28 3.21
CA GLY A 82 -23.29 -20.96 2.75
C GLY A 82 -23.70 -20.56 1.32
N ALA A 83 -24.64 -21.33 0.75
CA ALA A 83 -25.14 -21.10 -0.60
C ALA A 83 -25.73 -19.67 -0.74
N GLY A 84 -25.38 -18.98 -1.83
CA GLY A 84 -25.91 -17.65 -2.16
C GLY A 84 -25.27 -16.45 -1.45
N ARG A 85 -24.33 -16.67 -0.51
CA ARG A 85 -23.62 -15.57 0.17
C ARG A 85 -22.21 -15.40 -0.40
N ARG A 86 -21.85 -14.18 -0.82
CA ARG A 86 -20.46 -13.87 -1.21
C ARG A 86 -19.52 -14.12 -0.02
N ASN A 87 -18.37 -14.73 -0.31
CA ASN A 87 -17.31 -14.95 0.66
C ASN A 87 -16.86 -13.59 1.26
N LYS A 88 -16.61 -13.56 2.56
CA LYS A 88 -16.08 -12.37 3.22
C LYS A 88 -14.60 -12.27 2.88
N ILE A 89 -14.26 -11.35 1.98
CA ILE A 89 -12.87 -11.00 1.68
C ILE A 89 -12.30 -10.30 2.91
N MET A 90 -11.34 -10.93 3.59
CA MET A 90 -10.59 -10.35 4.69
C MET A 90 -9.55 -9.40 4.11
N ASN A 91 -9.98 -8.17 3.88
CA ASN A 91 -9.16 -7.10 3.35
C ASN A 91 -8.14 -6.58 4.39
N ARG A 92 -7.18 -7.42 4.79
CA ARG A 92 -6.13 -7.06 5.75
C ARG A 92 -4.82 -6.75 5.03
N SER A 93 -4.25 -5.60 5.36
CA SER A 93 -2.86 -5.24 5.05
C SER A 93 -2.51 -5.16 3.55
N LYS A 94 -3.45 -4.81 2.66
CA LYS A 94 -3.17 -4.59 1.23
C LYS A 94 -2.03 -3.61 1.01
N ALA A 95 -2.07 -2.46 1.68
CA ALA A 95 -1.04 -1.42 1.60
C ALA A 95 0.33 -2.01 1.97
N GLY A 96 0.45 -2.67 3.12
CA GLY A 96 1.69 -3.33 3.52
C GLY A 96 2.14 -4.44 2.57
N ALA A 97 1.23 -5.28 2.04
CA ALA A 97 1.57 -6.32 1.08
C ALA A 97 2.13 -5.73 -0.23
N PHE A 98 1.48 -4.67 -0.72
CA PHE A 98 1.94 -3.97 -1.92
C PHE A 98 3.26 -3.23 -1.68
N ARG A 99 3.42 -2.54 -0.55
CA ARG A 99 4.69 -1.91 -0.12
C ARG A 99 5.86 -2.88 -0.11
N ARG A 100 5.68 -4.06 0.50
CA ARG A 100 6.73 -5.08 0.56
C ARG A 100 7.07 -5.60 -0.83
N TRP A 101 6.07 -5.89 -1.64
CA TRP A 101 6.28 -6.31 -3.03
C TRP A 101 6.99 -5.24 -3.87
N LEU A 102 6.68 -3.95 -3.68
CA LEU A 102 7.39 -2.85 -4.33
C LEU A 102 8.87 -2.84 -3.94
N ALA A 103 9.17 -3.02 -2.64
CA ALA A 103 10.55 -3.08 -2.15
C ALA A 103 11.31 -4.27 -2.75
N ASP A 104 10.70 -5.47 -2.80
CA ASP A 104 11.29 -6.66 -3.43
C ASP A 104 11.55 -6.48 -4.93
N THR A 105 10.61 -5.84 -5.63
CA THR A 105 10.60 -5.80 -7.10
C THR A 105 11.47 -4.69 -7.67
N PHE A 106 11.47 -3.51 -7.04
CA PHE A 106 12.15 -2.33 -7.56
C PHE A 106 13.38 -1.95 -6.74
N GLY A 107 13.46 -2.37 -5.47
CA GLY A 107 14.51 -1.94 -4.55
C GLY A 107 14.26 -0.55 -3.97
N ARG A 108 14.62 -0.38 -2.69
CA ARG A 108 14.37 0.87 -1.94
C ARG A 108 15.00 2.10 -2.59
N ASP A 109 16.24 1.98 -3.09
CA ASP A 109 16.98 3.12 -3.61
C ASP A 109 16.36 3.65 -4.90
N VAL A 110 15.90 2.76 -5.77
CA VAL A 110 15.14 3.13 -6.97
C VAL A 110 13.84 3.82 -6.56
N LEU A 111 13.06 3.23 -5.64
CA LEU A 111 11.81 3.83 -5.17
C LEU A 111 12.02 5.24 -4.58
N GLY A 112 13.13 5.47 -3.87
CA GLY A 112 13.48 6.74 -3.25
C GLY A 112 14.17 7.76 -4.18
N SER A 113 14.50 7.39 -5.42
CA SER A 113 15.19 8.26 -6.38
C SER A 113 14.30 9.39 -6.92
N GLY A 114 14.92 10.42 -7.49
CA GLY A 114 14.21 11.56 -8.08
C GLY A 114 13.34 12.29 -7.05
N THR A 115 12.08 12.56 -7.40
CA THR A 115 11.09 13.15 -6.47
C THR A 115 10.39 12.10 -5.60
N GLY A 116 10.81 10.83 -5.68
CA GLY A 116 10.22 9.70 -5.00
C GLY A 116 9.06 9.07 -5.78
N LEU A 117 8.20 8.37 -5.05
CA LEU A 117 7.09 7.59 -5.60
C LEU A 117 5.80 8.43 -5.69
N LEU A 118 5.03 8.23 -6.76
CA LEU A 118 3.75 8.90 -6.98
C LEU A 118 2.60 7.89 -6.81
N ASP A 119 1.79 8.04 -5.75
CA ASP A 119 0.68 7.15 -5.38
C ASP A 119 -0.65 7.70 -5.89
N ILE A 120 -1.08 7.19 -7.04
CA ILE A 120 -2.26 7.66 -7.76
C ILE A 120 -3.52 7.02 -7.19
N ALA A 121 -4.52 7.87 -6.91
CA ALA A 121 -5.75 7.50 -6.21
C ALA A 121 -5.49 6.82 -4.85
N GLY A 122 -4.43 7.25 -4.16
CA GLY A 122 -4.00 6.71 -2.86
C GLY A 122 -4.99 6.92 -1.70
N GLY A 123 -6.06 7.68 -1.92
CA GLY A 123 -7.15 7.90 -0.99
C GLY A 123 -6.71 8.47 0.34
N LYS A 124 -6.92 7.71 1.42
CA LYS A 124 -6.55 8.14 2.77
C LYS A 124 -5.03 8.25 2.95
N GLY A 125 -4.23 7.68 2.04
CA GLY A 125 -2.77 7.73 2.07
C GLY A 125 -2.11 6.59 2.84
N GLU A 126 -2.77 5.45 3.06
CA GLU A 126 -2.21 4.34 3.86
C GLU A 126 -0.89 3.80 3.27
N LEU A 127 -0.86 3.51 1.96
CA LEU A 127 0.35 3.02 1.27
C LEU A 127 1.48 4.04 1.36
N SER A 128 1.19 5.28 0.98
CA SER A 128 2.13 6.40 1.05
C SER A 128 2.66 6.65 2.46
N PHE A 129 1.81 6.56 3.48
CA PHE A 129 2.20 6.69 4.87
C PHE A 129 3.17 5.58 5.31
N GLU A 130 2.87 4.32 4.95
CA GLU A 130 3.77 3.20 5.25
C GLU A 130 5.10 3.30 4.50
N LEU A 131 5.10 3.73 3.22
CA LEU A 131 6.33 3.97 2.45
C LEU A 131 7.21 5.05 3.11
N ALA A 132 6.60 6.18 3.49
CA ALA A 132 7.32 7.28 4.12
C ALA A 132 7.87 6.93 5.50
N ASN A 133 7.08 6.25 6.34
CA ASN A 133 7.40 6.06 7.77
C ASN A 133 7.99 4.70 8.13
N LEU A 134 7.84 3.67 7.30
CA LEU A 134 8.42 2.35 7.55
C LEU A 134 9.59 2.08 6.61
N THR A 135 9.42 2.39 5.32
CA THR A 135 10.47 2.14 4.31
C THR A 135 11.46 3.31 4.20
N GLY A 136 11.00 4.53 4.49
CA GLY A 136 11.79 5.77 4.29
C GLY A 136 11.86 6.21 2.83
N VAL A 137 10.83 5.90 2.04
CA VAL A 137 10.70 6.32 0.64
C VAL A 137 9.84 7.60 0.59
N PRO A 138 10.34 8.72 0.03
CA PRO A 138 9.53 9.90 -0.24
C PRO A 138 8.35 9.52 -1.15
N THR A 139 7.15 9.96 -0.81
CA THR A 139 5.95 9.63 -1.57
C THR A 139 5.01 10.81 -1.61
N THR A 140 4.39 11.03 -2.77
CA THR A 140 3.31 12.00 -2.94
C THR A 140 2.04 11.29 -3.42
N VAL A 141 0.92 11.53 -2.74
CA VAL A 141 -0.40 11.05 -3.14
C VAL A 141 -0.99 12.00 -4.17
N VAL A 142 -1.55 11.47 -5.25
CA VAL A 142 -2.41 12.20 -6.18
C VAL A 142 -3.83 11.69 -6.02
N ASP A 143 -4.65 12.44 -5.30
CA ASP A 143 -6.06 12.10 -5.06
C ASP A 143 -6.82 13.39 -4.78
N PRO A 144 -8.00 13.62 -5.37
CA PRO A 144 -8.80 14.81 -5.08
C PRO A 144 -9.21 14.88 -3.60
N ARG A 145 -9.31 13.75 -2.89
CA ARG A 145 -9.72 13.67 -1.48
C ARG A 145 -8.59 14.08 -0.53
N PRO A 146 -8.91 14.65 0.65
CA PRO A 146 -7.90 14.90 1.67
C PRO A 146 -7.31 13.59 2.20
N LEU A 147 -6.02 13.63 2.55
CA LEU A 147 -5.40 12.57 3.34
C LEU A 147 -6.05 12.47 4.72
N GLN A 148 -6.12 11.25 5.27
CA GLN A 148 -6.66 10.98 6.60
C GLN A 148 -5.65 10.11 7.35
N LEU A 149 -4.69 10.77 8.01
CA LEU A 149 -3.50 10.10 8.54
C LEU A 149 -3.58 9.75 10.04
N ASP A 150 -4.46 10.37 10.81
CA ASP A 150 -4.52 10.25 12.28
C ASP A 150 -4.50 8.80 12.77
N ARG A 151 -5.28 7.94 12.11
CA ARG A 151 -5.33 6.51 12.45
C ARG A 151 -3.98 5.83 12.22
N PHE A 152 -3.28 6.16 11.14
CA PHE A 152 -2.00 5.57 10.81
C PHE A 152 -0.88 6.10 11.72
N ILE A 153 -0.92 7.39 12.05
CA ILE A 153 -0.03 8.05 13.02
C ILE A 153 -0.17 7.38 14.39
N LYS A 154 -1.40 7.26 14.92
CA LYS A 154 -1.66 6.58 16.21
C LYS A 154 -1.12 5.15 16.22
N ARG A 155 -1.34 4.39 15.14
CA ARG A 155 -0.83 3.02 15.01
C ARG A 155 0.71 2.96 14.96
N LEU A 156 1.35 3.91 14.30
CA LEU A 156 2.80 4.00 14.20
C LEU A 156 3.44 4.28 15.56
N LEU A 157 2.92 5.27 16.29
CA LEU A 157 3.47 5.68 17.59
C LEU A 157 3.39 4.57 18.65
N VAL A 158 2.34 3.75 18.63
CA VAL A 158 2.25 2.56 19.51
C VAL A 158 3.04 1.35 18.99
N GLY A 159 3.76 1.49 17.88
CA GLY A 159 4.62 0.47 17.28
C GLY A 159 3.87 -0.69 16.62
N ILE A 160 2.58 -0.55 16.25
CA ILE A 160 1.79 -1.67 15.68
C ILE A 160 2.48 -2.28 14.45
N TYR A 161 3.10 -1.47 13.59
CA TYR A 161 3.77 -1.95 12.37
C TYR A 161 5.07 -2.72 12.64
N HIS A 162 5.70 -2.50 13.79
CA HIS A 162 6.99 -3.10 14.17
C HIS A 162 6.84 -4.38 14.98
N ARG A 163 5.64 -4.67 15.49
CA ARG A 163 5.34 -5.89 16.28
C ARG A 163 5.38 -7.18 15.46
N THR A 164 5.28 -7.11 14.14
CA THR A 164 5.25 -8.30 13.28
C THR A 164 6.66 -8.65 12.82
N GLY A 165 7.32 -9.55 13.56
CA GLY A 165 8.74 -9.90 13.36
C GLY A 165 9.16 -10.15 11.91
N PRO A 166 8.44 -10.97 11.14
CA PRO A 166 8.85 -11.32 9.76
C PRO A 166 8.78 -10.14 8.78
N TRP A 167 8.02 -9.10 9.12
CA TRP A 167 7.94 -7.88 8.32
C TRP A 167 8.93 -6.79 8.77
N GLN A 168 9.68 -7.01 9.87
CA GLN A 168 10.67 -6.04 10.34
C GLN A 168 11.79 -5.81 9.32
N ALA A 169 12.12 -6.79 8.49
CA ALA A 169 13.11 -6.63 7.43
C ALA A 169 12.74 -5.53 6.40
N TYR A 170 11.45 -5.21 6.28
CA TYR A 170 10.93 -4.15 5.40
C TYR A 170 10.72 -2.83 6.14
N ASN A 171 10.96 -2.77 7.45
CA ASN A 171 10.82 -1.58 8.26
C ASN A 171 12.24 -1.02 8.52
N HIS A 172 12.71 -0.18 7.61
CA HIS A 172 14.02 0.45 7.68
C HIS A 172 14.07 1.63 8.65
N LEU A 173 12.91 2.14 9.05
CA LEU A 173 12.79 3.20 10.06
C LEU A 173 12.26 2.62 11.38
N PRO A 174 12.82 3.06 12.53
CA PRO A 174 12.35 2.63 13.84
C PRO A 174 10.97 3.22 14.16
N VAL A 175 10.38 2.79 15.28
CA VAL A 175 9.22 3.49 15.85
C VAL A 175 9.66 4.92 16.19
N PRO A 176 8.99 5.96 15.70
CA PRO A 176 9.33 7.35 16.04
C PRO A 176 9.18 7.59 17.55
N ALA A 177 10.04 8.44 18.11
CA ALA A 177 9.98 8.79 19.54
C ALA A 177 8.67 9.51 19.90
N ASP A 178 8.18 10.37 19.00
CA ASP A 178 6.97 11.16 19.15
C ASP A 178 6.40 11.56 17.77
N ALA A 179 5.29 12.31 17.79
CA ALA A 179 4.59 12.75 16.59
C ALA A 179 5.41 13.72 15.71
N SER A 180 6.40 14.45 16.26
CA SER A 180 7.21 15.40 15.49
C SER A 180 8.15 14.72 14.50
N HIS A 181 8.47 13.45 14.74
CA HIS A 181 9.31 12.61 13.88
C HIS A 181 8.50 11.83 12.83
N VAL A 182 7.17 11.97 12.81
CA VAL A 182 6.31 11.32 11.83
C VAL A 182 6.35 12.09 10.52
N ARG A 183 6.57 11.36 9.43
CA ARG A 183 6.67 11.92 8.07
C ARG A 183 5.28 11.96 7.43
N THR A 184 4.85 13.13 7.02
CA THR A 184 3.62 13.30 6.24
C THR A 184 3.94 13.14 4.74
N PRO A 185 3.27 12.23 4.01
CA PRO A 185 3.42 12.15 2.56
C PRO A 185 3.00 13.46 1.88
N GLY A 186 3.64 13.77 0.75
CA GLY A 186 3.18 14.87 -0.10
C GLY A 186 1.75 14.62 -0.59
N HIS A 187 1.02 15.69 -0.91
CA HIS A 187 -0.34 15.55 -1.44
C HIS A 187 -0.62 16.56 -2.55
N LEU A 188 -1.06 16.01 -3.69
CA LEU A 188 -1.53 16.75 -4.84
C LEU A 188 -3.04 16.49 -4.98
N ARG A 189 -3.85 17.47 -4.60
CA ARG A 189 -5.32 17.40 -4.67
C ARG A 189 -5.84 17.63 -6.07
N THR A 190 -5.68 16.63 -6.93
CA THR A 190 -6.11 16.70 -8.33
C THR A 190 -6.44 15.32 -8.90
N PHE A 191 -6.93 15.31 -10.13
CA PHE A 191 -7.19 14.09 -10.90
C PHE A 191 -5.94 13.63 -11.65
N PHE A 192 -5.81 12.33 -11.84
CA PHE A 192 -4.79 11.75 -12.72
C PHE A 192 -5.48 11.12 -13.93
N ASP A 193 -5.63 11.91 -14.99
CA ASP A 193 -6.36 11.56 -16.20
C ASP A 193 -5.70 12.17 -17.45
N ASP A 194 -6.37 12.01 -18.60
CA ASP A 194 -5.91 12.56 -19.89
C ASP A 194 -5.74 14.08 -19.88
N HIS A 195 -6.42 14.81 -18.99
CA HIS A 195 -6.27 16.26 -18.91
C HIS A 195 -4.89 16.62 -18.36
N LEU A 196 -4.46 16.01 -17.25
CA LEU A 196 -3.11 16.21 -16.72
C LEU A 196 -2.02 15.86 -17.76
N LEU A 197 -2.22 14.78 -18.51
CA LEU A 197 -1.33 14.39 -19.61
C LEU A 197 -1.19 15.48 -20.68
N ARG A 198 -2.31 16.10 -21.10
CA ARG A 198 -2.30 17.20 -22.07
C ARG A 198 -1.59 18.44 -21.54
N LEU A 199 -1.75 18.77 -20.26
CA LEU A 199 -1.06 19.91 -19.66
C LEU A 199 0.47 19.73 -19.69
N LEU A 200 0.94 18.49 -19.45
CA LEU A 200 2.35 18.17 -19.57
C LEU A 200 2.85 18.29 -21.01
N ASP A 201 2.05 17.93 -22.00
CA ASP A 201 2.39 18.12 -23.42
C ASP A 201 2.50 19.60 -23.79
N LEU A 202 1.56 20.43 -23.31
CA LEU A 202 1.62 21.87 -23.51
C LEU A 202 2.91 22.46 -22.94
N HIS A 203 3.29 22.03 -21.73
CA HIS A 203 4.57 22.43 -21.14
C HIS A 203 5.75 21.99 -22.03
N GLN A 204 5.79 20.76 -22.54
CA GLN A 204 6.86 20.29 -23.44
C GLN A 204 6.94 21.11 -24.74
N GLN A 205 5.81 21.66 -25.20
CA GLN A 205 5.73 22.54 -26.37
C GLN A 205 6.12 24.00 -26.07
N GLY A 206 6.55 24.31 -24.84
CA GLY A 206 6.89 25.66 -24.41
C GLY A 206 5.68 26.52 -24.02
N ARG A 207 4.45 25.96 -24.04
CA ARG A 207 3.20 26.65 -23.67
C ARG A 207 2.96 26.53 -22.16
N VAL A 208 3.92 27.03 -21.38
CA VAL A 208 3.96 26.85 -19.92
C VAL A 208 2.80 27.56 -19.21
N ASP A 209 2.46 28.77 -19.65
CA ASP A 209 1.39 29.57 -19.03
C ASP A 209 0.02 28.91 -19.19
N GLU A 210 -0.30 28.43 -20.40
CA GLU A 210 -1.55 27.72 -20.67
C GLU A 210 -1.64 26.39 -19.90
N ALA A 211 -0.53 25.68 -19.75
CA ALA A 211 -0.47 24.50 -18.91
C ALA A 211 -0.73 24.84 -17.42
N ALA A 212 -0.21 25.97 -16.94
CA ALA A 212 -0.42 26.43 -15.58
C ALA A 212 -1.87 26.87 -15.33
N GLU A 213 -2.48 27.58 -16.28
CA GLU A 213 -3.89 27.98 -16.22
C GLU A 213 -4.82 26.76 -16.23
N GLY A 214 -4.60 25.81 -17.15
CA GLY A 214 -5.35 24.57 -17.22
C GLY A 214 -5.19 23.71 -15.97
N PHE A 215 -4.00 23.72 -15.36
CA PHE A 215 -3.77 23.04 -14.08
C PHE A 215 -4.54 23.70 -12.93
N GLN A 216 -4.61 25.02 -12.88
CA GLN A 216 -5.41 25.71 -11.87
C GLN A 216 -6.90 25.42 -12.01
N ALA A 217 -7.43 25.39 -13.23
CA ALA A 217 -8.82 24.98 -13.47
C ALA A 217 -9.07 23.55 -12.93
N MET A 218 -8.14 22.62 -13.18
CA MET A 218 -8.22 21.24 -12.70
C MET A 218 -8.16 21.14 -11.16
N LEU A 219 -7.33 21.96 -10.49
CA LEU A 219 -7.28 22.05 -9.03
C LEU A 219 -8.61 22.54 -8.45
N SER A 220 -9.19 23.60 -9.03
CA SER A 220 -10.47 24.14 -8.60
C SER A 220 -11.58 23.09 -8.70
N THR A 221 -11.66 22.38 -9.83
CA THR A 221 -12.63 21.27 -9.98
C THR A 221 -12.39 20.18 -8.93
N ALA A 222 -11.15 19.71 -8.77
CA ALA A 222 -10.85 18.64 -7.82
C ALA A 222 -11.16 19.00 -6.37
N ARG A 223 -10.95 20.26 -5.98
CA ARG A 223 -11.26 20.77 -4.64
C ARG A 223 -12.76 20.92 -4.38
N ALA A 224 -13.53 21.21 -5.42
CA ALA A 224 -14.99 21.30 -5.35
C ALA A 224 -15.68 19.92 -5.32
N VAL A 225 -14.95 18.81 -5.54
CA VAL A 225 -15.56 17.48 -5.46
C VAL A 225 -15.61 16.97 -4.02
N ALA A 226 -16.83 16.67 -3.57
CA ALA A 226 -17.08 15.90 -2.36
C ALA A 226 -17.44 14.45 -2.70
N TRP A 227 -17.00 13.51 -1.85
CA TRP A 227 -17.37 12.11 -2.00
C TRP A 227 -18.73 11.88 -1.33
N THR A 228 -19.71 11.42 -2.10
CA THR A 228 -21.02 10.98 -1.60
C THR A 228 -21.07 9.44 -1.59
N GLU A 229 -22.09 8.86 -0.98
CA GLU A 229 -22.33 7.41 -1.06
C GLU A 229 -22.53 6.90 -2.50
N LYS A 230 -22.84 7.80 -3.45
CA LYS A 230 -23.00 7.50 -4.88
C LYS A 230 -21.72 7.73 -5.72
N GLY A 231 -20.61 8.12 -5.09
CA GLY A 231 -19.33 8.42 -5.74
C GLY A 231 -18.94 9.90 -5.69
N LEU A 232 -17.98 10.28 -6.54
CA LEU A 232 -17.50 11.65 -6.71
C LEU A 232 -18.65 12.54 -7.24
N VAL A 233 -19.07 13.56 -6.49
CA VAL A 233 -20.09 14.55 -6.92
C VAL A 233 -19.53 15.95 -6.71
N ALA A 234 -19.57 16.80 -7.74
CA ALA A 234 -19.21 18.21 -7.58
C ALA A 234 -20.20 18.86 -6.60
N GLN A 235 -19.71 19.56 -5.57
CA GLN A 235 -20.58 20.38 -4.73
C GLN A 235 -21.16 21.49 -5.60
N ALA A 236 -22.49 21.51 -5.74
CA ALA A 236 -23.18 22.71 -6.20
C ALA A 236 -22.98 23.78 -5.12
N GLU A 237 -22.67 25.00 -5.53
CA GLU A 237 -22.59 26.16 -4.63
C GLU A 237 -23.97 26.43 -4.02
N GLY A 238 -24.01 26.58 -2.70
CA GLY A 238 -25.17 27.07 -1.96
C GLY A 238 -26.26 26.03 -1.69
N ASP A 239 -26.32 25.56 -0.44
CA ASP A 239 -27.47 25.79 0.44
C ASP A 239 -27.14 25.21 1.82
N ASP A 240 -26.86 26.10 2.77
CA ASP A 240 -26.86 25.81 4.19
C ASP A 240 -28.30 25.47 4.60
N GLU A 241 -28.67 24.19 4.65
CA GLU A 241 -29.73 23.75 5.57
C GLU A 241 -29.30 22.50 6.32
N ALA A 242 -29.18 22.68 7.64
CA ALA A 242 -28.98 21.62 8.60
C ALA A 242 -30.26 20.79 8.71
N GLU A 243 -30.28 19.61 8.11
CA GLU A 243 -31.35 18.65 8.36
C GLU A 243 -31.09 17.93 9.70
N THR A 244 -31.77 18.40 10.74
CA THR A 244 -32.02 17.65 11.97
C THR A 244 -32.92 16.46 11.67
N GLU A 245 -32.37 15.25 11.60
CA GLU A 245 -33.17 14.02 11.63
C GLU A 245 -33.61 13.72 13.07
N ILE A 246 -34.92 13.83 13.27
CA ILE A 246 -35.67 13.35 14.43
C ILE A 246 -36.06 11.90 14.13
N ASN A 247 -35.66 10.95 14.96
CA ASN A 247 -36.09 9.55 14.83
C ASN A 247 -37.32 9.28 15.71
N GLU A 248 -38.34 8.63 15.14
CA GLU A 248 -39.65 8.33 15.74
C GLU A 248 -39.68 7.15 16.73
N ASP A 249 -38.55 6.53 17.08
CA ASP A 249 -38.54 5.38 17.99
C ASP A 249 -37.90 5.75 19.34
N GLY A 250 -38.69 6.45 20.16
CA GLY A 250 -38.26 6.98 21.46
C GLY A 250 -38.02 5.91 22.52
N HIS A 251 -36.83 5.29 22.54
CA HIS A 251 -36.28 4.63 23.74
C HIS A 251 -34.77 4.86 23.89
N SER A 252 -34.39 5.40 25.06
CA SER A 252 -33.08 5.89 25.46
C SER A 252 -32.17 4.85 26.13
N MET A 253 -30.86 5.17 26.17
CA MET A 253 -29.85 4.97 27.25
C MET A 253 -28.54 4.31 26.79
N PRO A 254 -27.36 4.65 27.35
CA PRO A 254 -26.85 5.99 27.68
C PRO A 254 -25.47 6.27 27.03
N GLN A 255 -25.19 7.54 26.74
CA GLN A 255 -23.83 8.05 26.50
C GLN A 255 -23.19 8.36 27.85
N GLU A 256 -22.00 7.80 28.11
CA GLU A 256 -21.08 8.35 29.09
C GLU A 256 -20.07 9.24 28.36
N ASP A 257 -20.20 10.52 28.67
CA ASP A 257 -19.28 11.63 28.44
C ASP A 257 -18.12 11.52 29.45
N ASP A 258 -16.88 11.58 28.96
CA ASP A 258 -15.85 12.33 29.69
C ASP A 258 -14.82 13.00 28.77
N GLY A 259 -14.94 14.31 28.65
CA GLY A 259 -13.78 15.16 28.91
C GLY A 259 -12.97 15.61 27.70
N SER A 260 -13.55 16.56 26.97
CA SER A 260 -12.82 17.54 26.16
C SER A 260 -11.75 18.26 26.99
N GLY A 261 -10.49 17.91 26.77
CA GLY A 261 -9.33 18.75 27.03
C GLY A 261 -8.67 19.13 25.70
N SER A 262 -9.22 20.14 25.04
CA SER A 262 -8.61 20.77 23.86
C SER A 262 -7.27 21.40 24.26
N ASN A 263 -6.19 20.66 24.04
CA ASN A 263 -4.87 21.26 23.90
C ASN A 263 -4.49 21.24 22.43
N THR A 264 -4.76 22.37 21.79
CA THR A 264 -4.21 22.79 20.51
C THR A 264 -2.68 22.85 20.59
N VAL A 265 -2.04 21.70 20.35
CA VAL A 265 -0.61 21.69 19.99
C VAL A 265 -0.53 22.13 18.54
N GLY A 266 -0.17 23.40 18.36
CA GLY A 266 0.11 23.99 17.06
C GLY A 266 1.22 23.23 16.35
N THR A 267 0.89 22.57 15.25
CA THR A 267 1.84 22.14 14.24
C THR A 267 1.82 23.16 13.11
N SER A 268 2.66 24.18 13.22
CA SER A 268 3.04 25.03 12.11
C SER A 268 3.95 24.25 11.17
N ASN A 269 3.44 23.93 9.97
CA ASN A 269 4.09 24.03 8.65
C ASN A 269 3.55 22.97 7.66
N GLY A 270 2.92 23.42 6.57
CA GLY A 270 2.93 22.71 5.28
C GLY A 270 1.63 22.11 4.75
N HIS A 271 0.44 22.56 5.17
CA HIS A 271 -0.84 22.04 4.64
C HIS A 271 -1.32 22.71 3.33
N GLU A 272 -0.58 23.69 2.78
CA GLU A 272 -0.81 24.21 1.43
C GLU A 272 -0.11 23.27 0.43
N GLY A 273 -0.88 22.36 -0.17
CA GLY A 273 -0.39 21.38 -1.13
C GLY A 273 0.35 21.98 -2.33
N LEU A 274 0.99 21.13 -3.12
CA LEU A 274 1.66 21.54 -4.37
C LEU A 274 0.65 22.21 -5.33
N VAL A 275 0.59 23.54 -5.32
CA VAL A 275 -0.37 24.35 -6.11
C VAL A 275 0.25 24.97 -7.36
N HIS A 276 1.57 24.95 -7.47
CA HIS A 276 2.29 25.61 -8.57
C HIS A 276 2.70 24.61 -9.66
N TRP A 277 2.36 24.94 -10.91
CA TRP A 277 2.60 24.08 -12.07
C TRP A 277 4.06 23.63 -12.24
N PRO A 278 5.10 24.48 -12.11
CA PRO A 278 6.49 24.03 -12.25
C PRO A 278 6.87 22.94 -11.23
N ALA A 279 6.36 23.05 -9.99
CA ALA A 279 6.62 22.05 -8.97
C ALA A 279 5.89 20.73 -9.26
N VAL A 280 4.67 20.80 -9.81
CA VAL A 280 3.88 19.62 -10.20
C VAL A 280 4.47 18.94 -11.42
N GLN A 281 4.85 19.70 -12.45
CA GLN A 281 5.53 19.16 -13.62
C GLN A 281 6.83 18.46 -13.21
N LYS A 282 7.65 19.09 -12.36
CA LYS A 282 8.85 18.45 -11.81
C LYS A 282 8.51 17.18 -11.03
N LEU A 283 7.55 17.24 -10.11
CA LEU A 283 7.12 16.09 -9.31
C LEU A 283 6.77 14.89 -10.20
N VAL A 284 5.91 15.11 -11.21
CA VAL A 284 5.38 14.06 -12.06
C VAL A 284 6.44 13.53 -13.05
N THR A 285 7.28 14.40 -13.60
CA THR A 285 8.29 14.01 -14.59
C THR A 285 9.58 13.46 -13.98
N GLU A 286 9.92 13.82 -12.74
CA GLU A 286 11.11 13.33 -12.04
C GLU A 286 10.81 12.23 -11.02
N CYS A 287 9.56 11.75 -10.92
CA CYS A 287 9.25 10.63 -10.04
C CYS A 287 9.99 9.36 -10.47
N SER A 288 10.32 8.51 -9.49
CA SER A 288 10.97 7.23 -9.71
C SER A 288 10.01 6.18 -10.26
N LEU A 289 8.79 6.16 -9.72
CA LEU A 289 7.78 5.15 -9.98
C LEU A 289 6.39 5.72 -9.76
N ILE A 290 5.45 5.30 -10.60
CA ILE A 290 4.02 5.63 -10.45
C ILE A 290 3.28 4.37 -10.03
N VAL A 291 2.49 4.46 -8.97
CA VAL A 291 1.73 3.32 -8.47
C VAL A 291 0.26 3.63 -8.29
N GLY A 292 -0.55 2.59 -8.22
CA GLY A 292 -1.95 2.71 -7.86
C GLY A 292 -2.47 1.40 -7.27
N LEU A 293 -2.86 1.41 -6.00
CA LEU A 293 -3.49 0.27 -5.34
C LEU A 293 -5.00 0.41 -5.45
N HIS A 294 -5.60 -0.28 -6.43
CA HIS A 294 -7.01 -0.15 -6.79
C HIS A 294 -7.39 1.28 -7.26
N PRO A 295 -6.70 1.85 -8.27
CA PRO A 295 -6.84 3.25 -8.65
C PRO A 295 -8.09 3.56 -9.51
N ASP A 296 -9.06 2.64 -9.55
CA ASP A 296 -10.37 2.81 -10.18
C ASP A 296 -10.30 3.46 -11.58
N GLN A 297 -10.89 4.64 -11.77
CA GLN A 297 -10.98 5.35 -13.05
C GLN A 297 -9.61 5.80 -13.59
N ALA A 298 -8.61 6.01 -12.72
CA ALA A 298 -7.27 6.46 -13.11
C ALA A 298 -6.39 5.31 -13.65
N THR A 299 -6.83 4.05 -13.54
CA THR A 299 -6.02 2.86 -13.88
C THR A 299 -5.38 2.94 -15.27
N GLU A 300 -6.14 3.29 -16.30
CA GLU A 300 -5.63 3.37 -17.68
C GLU A 300 -4.69 4.56 -17.88
N ALA A 301 -5.05 5.74 -17.32
CA ALA A 301 -4.22 6.94 -17.41
C ALA A 301 -2.82 6.72 -16.80
N ILE A 302 -2.72 5.94 -15.71
CA ILE A 302 -1.42 5.55 -15.14
C ILE A 302 -0.58 4.77 -16.15
N VAL A 303 -1.16 3.78 -16.83
CA VAL A 303 -0.45 2.98 -17.83
C VAL A 303 -0.03 3.85 -19.01
N ASP A 304 -0.96 4.64 -19.55
CA ASP A 304 -0.70 5.49 -20.71
C ASP A 304 0.38 6.53 -20.40
N PHE A 305 0.31 7.15 -19.22
CA PHE A 305 1.37 8.03 -18.74
C PHE A 305 2.72 7.31 -18.67
N ALA A 306 2.77 6.17 -17.98
CA ALA A 306 4.03 5.49 -17.73
C ALA A 306 4.68 4.97 -19.02
N LEU A 307 3.87 4.55 -20.00
CA LEU A 307 4.35 4.18 -21.32
C LEU A 307 4.89 5.40 -22.07
N ARG A 308 4.12 6.49 -22.13
CA ARG A 308 4.46 7.71 -22.85
C ARG A 308 5.70 8.43 -22.31
N TRP A 309 5.83 8.50 -20.98
CA TRP A 309 6.95 9.14 -20.30
C TRP A 309 8.09 8.17 -19.94
N ASN A 310 8.01 6.93 -20.44
CA ASN A 310 9.00 5.89 -20.21
C ASN A 310 9.33 5.70 -18.70
N LYS A 311 8.29 5.72 -17.85
CA LYS A 311 8.40 5.51 -16.39
C LYS A 311 8.11 4.06 -16.01
N GLY A 312 8.75 3.60 -14.94
CA GLY A 312 8.29 2.39 -14.28
C GLY A 312 6.92 2.63 -13.63
N PHE A 313 6.10 1.59 -13.56
CA PHE A 313 4.83 1.66 -12.83
C PHE A 313 4.45 0.34 -12.18
N ALA A 314 3.54 0.39 -11.20
CA ALA A 314 2.88 -0.79 -10.65
C ALA A 314 1.43 -0.47 -10.23
N ILE A 315 0.45 -1.16 -10.80
CA ILE A 315 -0.97 -0.93 -10.53
C ILE A 315 -1.71 -2.22 -10.23
N VAL A 316 -2.69 -2.13 -9.33
CA VAL A 316 -3.61 -3.24 -9.03
C VAL A 316 -4.99 -2.88 -9.58
N PRO A 317 -5.34 -3.28 -10.81
CA PRO A 317 -6.66 -2.99 -11.37
C PRO A 317 -7.77 -3.71 -10.58
N CYS A 318 -8.91 -3.04 -10.39
CA CYS A 318 -10.07 -3.56 -9.65
C CYS A 318 -11.38 -3.49 -10.45
N CYS A 319 -11.71 -2.31 -10.97
CA CYS A 319 -12.99 -1.96 -11.57
C CYS A 319 -12.84 -1.55 -13.03
N VAL A 320 -13.73 -2.03 -13.91
CA VAL A 320 -13.63 -1.81 -15.37
C VAL A 320 -14.24 -0.47 -15.79
N TYR A 321 -15.24 0.03 -15.07
CA TYR A 321 -15.97 1.27 -15.39
C TYR A 321 -16.43 1.35 -16.87
N HIS A 322 -16.89 0.23 -17.45
CA HIS A 322 -17.20 0.14 -18.89
C HIS A 322 -18.26 1.16 -19.39
N LYS A 323 -19.16 1.63 -18.52
CA LYS A 323 -20.13 2.69 -18.84
C LYS A 323 -19.47 4.07 -19.01
N GLN A 324 -18.41 4.34 -18.24
CA GLN A 324 -17.66 5.59 -18.30
C GLN A 324 -16.56 5.55 -19.37
N PHE A 325 -16.06 4.36 -19.69
CA PHE A 325 -15.05 4.14 -20.73
C PHE A 325 -15.57 3.26 -21.87
N PRO A 326 -16.67 3.65 -22.56
CA PRO A 326 -17.32 2.83 -23.59
C PRO A 326 -16.50 2.68 -24.87
N ARG A 327 -15.36 3.39 -24.99
CA ARG A 327 -14.46 3.34 -26.15
C ARG A 327 -13.34 2.31 -26.04
N ARG A 328 -13.13 1.69 -24.87
CA ARG A 328 -12.11 0.64 -24.71
C ARG A 328 -12.42 -0.54 -25.61
N ARG A 329 -11.44 -0.97 -26.40
CA ARG A 329 -11.55 -2.12 -27.31
C ARG A 329 -10.36 -3.06 -27.15
N LEU A 330 -10.65 -4.36 -27.06
CA LEU A 330 -9.66 -5.43 -27.13
C LEU A 330 -10.06 -6.32 -28.32
N ASP A 331 -9.19 -6.43 -29.32
CA ASP A 331 -9.45 -7.18 -30.56
C ASP A 331 -10.78 -6.80 -31.22
N GLY A 332 -11.10 -5.50 -31.21
CA GLY A 332 -12.36 -4.96 -31.76
C GLY A 332 -13.59 -5.10 -30.86
N ALA A 333 -13.54 -5.89 -29.79
CA ALA A 333 -14.64 -6.08 -28.85
C ALA A 333 -14.62 -5.08 -27.69
N PRO A 334 -15.78 -4.67 -27.13
CA PRO A 334 -15.83 -3.78 -25.97
C PRO A 334 -15.28 -4.45 -24.71
N VAL A 335 -14.49 -3.71 -23.93
CA VAL A 335 -13.92 -4.16 -22.66
C VAL A 335 -14.95 -3.99 -21.53
N THR A 336 -15.62 -5.08 -21.14
CA THR A 336 -16.70 -5.04 -20.13
C THR A 336 -16.39 -5.86 -18.89
N THR A 337 -15.50 -6.84 -18.99
CA THR A 337 -15.12 -7.74 -17.89
C THR A 337 -13.74 -7.41 -17.33
N TYR A 338 -13.48 -7.86 -16.09
CA TYR A 338 -12.18 -7.69 -15.45
C TYR A 338 -11.03 -8.33 -16.23
N GLN A 339 -11.23 -9.55 -16.75
CA GLN A 339 -10.21 -10.27 -17.52
C GLN A 339 -9.89 -9.54 -18.83
N GLN A 340 -10.92 -9.06 -19.55
CA GLN A 340 -10.71 -8.22 -20.73
C GLN A 340 -9.98 -6.93 -20.40
N PHE A 341 -10.25 -6.32 -19.23
CA PHE A 341 -9.57 -5.10 -18.83
C PHE A 341 -8.08 -5.31 -18.54
N VAL A 342 -7.75 -6.40 -17.85
CA VAL A 342 -6.35 -6.80 -17.64
C VAL A 342 -5.65 -7.05 -18.98
N ALA A 343 -6.25 -7.85 -19.86
CA ALA A 343 -5.70 -8.15 -21.18
C ALA A 343 -5.53 -6.88 -22.04
N TYR A 344 -6.53 -5.99 -22.02
CA TYR A 344 -6.47 -4.69 -22.69
C TYR A 344 -5.29 -3.83 -22.23
N LEU A 345 -5.06 -3.74 -20.91
CA LEU A 345 -3.94 -2.97 -20.38
C LEU A 345 -2.59 -3.61 -20.74
N THR A 346 -2.46 -4.94 -20.63
CA THR A 346 -1.23 -5.66 -21.00
C THR A 346 -0.92 -5.51 -22.50
N ALA A 347 -1.94 -5.54 -23.36
CA ALA A 347 -1.81 -5.40 -24.81
C ALA A 347 -1.24 -4.03 -25.25
N LYS A 348 -1.29 -3.00 -24.39
CA LYS A 348 -0.69 -1.68 -24.70
C LYS A 348 0.83 -1.74 -24.84
N ALA A 349 1.51 -2.67 -24.16
CA ALA A 349 2.95 -2.90 -24.31
C ALA A 349 3.33 -4.32 -23.82
N PRO A 350 3.05 -5.37 -24.61
CA PRO A 350 3.18 -6.77 -24.17
C PRO A 350 4.60 -7.16 -23.76
N ASP A 351 5.62 -6.57 -24.40
CA ASP A 351 7.03 -6.86 -24.09
C ASP A 351 7.54 -6.13 -22.83
N ARG A 352 6.77 -5.16 -22.32
CA ARG A 352 7.17 -4.30 -21.19
C ARG A 352 6.32 -4.54 -19.94
N ILE A 353 5.03 -4.79 -20.11
CA ILE A 353 4.08 -4.94 -19.00
C ILE A 353 4.10 -6.39 -18.51
N LYS A 354 4.54 -6.56 -17.27
CA LYS A 354 4.59 -7.83 -16.55
C LYS A 354 3.43 -7.92 -15.56
N THR A 355 3.18 -9.12 -15.08
CA THR A 355 2.14 -9.40 -14.08
C THR A 355 2.72 -10.15 -12.89
N ALA A 356 2.25 -9.84 -11.68
CA ALA A 356 2.52 -10.64 -10.49
C ALA A 356 1.28 -10.72 -9.59
N THR A 357 1.30 -11.62 -8.62
CA THR A 357 0.21 -11.77 -7.63
C THR A 357 0.68 -11.26 -6.27
N LEU A 358 -0.11 -10.38 -5.67
CA LEU A 358 0.14 -9.83 -4.35
C LEU A 358 -0.49 -10.71 -3.26
N ASP A 359 0.16 -10.70 -2.10
CA ASP A 359 -0.17 -11.55 -0.97
C ASP A 359 -1.29 -10.96 -0.10
N PHE A 360 -2.47 -10.81 -0.69
CA PHE A 360 -3.71 -10.44 -0.01
C PHE A 360 -4.95 -10.93 -0.79
N GLU A 361 -6.11 -10.96 -0.13
CA GLU A 361 -7.37 -11.42 -0.73
C GLU A 361 -8.08 -10.37 -1.61
N GLY A 362 -8.80 -10.83 -2.63
CA GLY A 362 -9.57 -9.99 -3.54
C GLY A 362 -8.81 -9.73 -4.85
N LYS A 363 -8.94 -8.52 -5.41
CA LYS A 363 -8.22 -8.12 -6.63
C LYS A 363 -6.75 -7.88 -6.30
N ASN A 364 -5.91 -8.89 -6.51
CA ASN A 364 -4.52 -8.92 -6.07
C ASN A 364 -3.51 -9.08 -7.23
N LEU A 365 -3.97 -9.10 -8.48
CA LEU A 365 -3.09 -9.07 -9.64
C LEU A 365 -2.50 -7.66 -9.80
N VAL A 366 -1.18 -7.55 -9.79
CA VAL A 366 -0.46 -6.32 -10.12
C VAL A 366 0.04 -6.37 -11.56
N LEU A 367 -0.22 -5.31 -12.33
CA LEU A 367 0.41 -5.04 -13.62
C LEU A 367 1.54 -4.04 -13.39
N TYR A 368 2.73 -4.31 -13.92
CA TYR A 368 3.89 -3.47 -13.66
C TYR A 368 4.87 -3.44 -14.83
N ALA A 369 5.64 -2.36 -14.89
CA ALA A 369 6.81 -2.25 -15.77
C ALA A 369 7.98 -1.72 -14.96
N LEU A 370 9.16 -2.29 -15.17
CA LEU A 370 10.39 -1.79 -14.56
C LEU A 370 10.75 -0.42 -15.18
N PRO A 371 11.39 0.48 -14.43
CA PRO A 371 11.98 1.68 -15.00
C PRO A 371 13.03 1.30 -16.06
N PRO A 372 13.28 2.15 -17.07
CA PRO A 372 14.34 1.92 -18.03
C PRO A 372 15.70 1.79 -17.33
N VAL A 373 16.57 0.93 -17.87
CA VAL A 373 17.89 0.53 -17.29
C VAL A 373 18.83 1.72 -17.01
N HIS A 374 18.56 2.90 -17.59
CA HIS A 374 19.38 4.10 -17.44
C HIS A 374 19.21 4.86 -16.12
N LEU A 375 18.33 4.41 -15.21
CA LEU A 375 18.27 4.92 -13.83
C LEU A 375 19.13 4.12 -12.84
N ASN A 376 20.08 3.32 -13.34
CA ASN A 376 21.18 2.81 -12.52
C ASN A 376 21.92 4.01 -11.92
N VAL A 377 21.65 4.26 -10.64
CA VAL A 377 22.48 5.09 -9.78
C VAL A 377 23.91 4.57 -9.94
N SER A 378 24.79 5.41 -10.49
CA SER A 378 26.23 5.12 -10.50
C SER A 378 26.65 4.80 -9.06
N PRO A 379 27.34 3.69 -8.80
CA PRO A 379 27.98 3.51 -7.50
C PRO A 379 28.97 4.67 -7.33
N LYS A 380 28.75 5.49 -6.30
CA LYS A 380 29.81 6.35 -5.76
C LYS A 380 30.64 5.55 -4.79
#